data_AF-A0A925DYW9-F1
#
_entry.id   AF-A0A925DYW9-F1
#
_cell.length_a   1.000
_cell.length_b   1.000
_cell.length_c   1.000
_cell.angle_alpha   90.00
_cell.angle_beta   90.00
_cell.angle_gamma   90.00
#
_symmetry.space_group_name_H-M   'P 1'
#
loop_
_entity.id
_entity.type
_entity.pdbx_description
1 polymer ?
#
loop_
_entity_poly.entity_id
_entity_poly.type
_entity_poly.pdbx_seq_one_letter_code
_entity_poly.pdbx_strand_id
1 'polypeptide(L)'
;ITQNEAALAVVLGHEITHAIAQHGNERMSQVALSQGLQTAGSIFTQNKPQANAIFNNVFGPAASVGVLLPNSRKQEYEADKLGLIFTAMAGYNPQEAVPFWERMAAAGGGNKPPTMLSSHPADEDRIAQIKKYLPEALTYYKPIRK
;
A
#
# COMPACT_ATOMS: atom_id res chain seq x y z
N ILE A 1 11.05 -12.52 9.42
CA ILE A 1 11.12 -11.70 8.17
C ILE A 1 12.08 -10.53 8.35
N THR A 2 11.88 -9.72 9.37
CA THR A 2 12.82 -8.69 9.82
C THR A 2 14.01 -9.33 10.55
N GLN A 3 15.24 -9.19 10.04
CA GLN A 3 16.41 -9.89 10.57
C GLN A 3 17.44 -8.97 11.25
N ASN A 4 17.35 -7.66 11.04
CA ASN A 4 18.27 -6.68 11.60
C ASN A 4 17.57 -5.32 11.80
N GLU A 5 18.25 -4.37 12.45
CA GLU A 5 17.71 -3.04 12.75
C GLU A 5 17.37 -2.25 11.48
N ALA A 6 18.14 -2.41 10.40
CA ALA A 6 17.85 -1.75 9.13
C ALA A 6 16.54 -2.25 8.50
N ALA A 7 16.28 -3.56 8.55
CA ALA A 7 15.02 -4.14 8.10
C ALA A 7 13.84 -3.64 8.94
N LEU A 8 14.05 -3.45 10.26
CA LEU A 8 13.02 -2.87 11.12
C LEU A 8 12.77 -1.40 10.76
N ALA A 9 13.84 -0.64 10.50
CA ALA A 9 13.73 0.75 10.08
C ALA A 9 13.04 0.92 8.72
N VAL A 10 13.15 -0.05 7.81
CA VAL A 10 12.37 -0.10 6.55
C VAL A 10 10.89 -0.22 6.85
N VAL A 11 10.49 -1.16 7.72
CA VAL A 11 9.08 -1.34 8.12
C VAL A 11 8.54 -0.07 8.78
N LEU A 12 9.28 0.51 9.72
CA LEU A 12 8.85 1.72 10.42
C LEU A 12 8.78 2.93 9.48
N GLY A 13 9.74 3.08 8.56
CA GLY A 13 9.72 4.14 7.55
C GLY A 13 8.49 4.06 6.65
N HIS A 14 8.12 2.85 6.24
CA HIS A 14 6.90 2.58 5.46
C HIS A 14 5.63 2.99 6.22
N GLU A 15 5.47 2.55 7.47
CA GLU A 15 4.29 2.88 8.28
C GLU A 15 4.21 4.36 8.67
N ILE A 16 5.35 4.99 8.95
CA ILE A 16 5.42 6.44 9.16
C ILE A 16 4.95 7.16 7.90
N THR A 17 5.32 6.69 6.72
CA THR A 17 4.84 7.28 5.46
C THR A 17 3.32 7.21 5.35
N HIS A 18 2.71 6.05 5.62
CA HIS A 18 1.25 5.91 5.62
C HIS A 18 0.57 6.92 6.57
N ALA A 19 1.17 7.16 7.74
CA ALA A 19 0.65 8.12 8.69
C ALA A 19 0.78 9.57 8.21
N ILE A 20 1.95 10.00 7.72
CA ILE A 20 2.16 11.38 7.28
C ILE A 20 1.40 11.71 5.99
N ALA A 21 1.32 10.77 5.06
CA ALA A 21 0.59 10.91 3.79
C ALA A 21 -0.92 10.69 3.98
N GLN A 22 -1.33 10.33 5.21
CA GLN A 22 -2.72 10.12 5.59
C GLN A 22 -3.46 9.10 4.69
N HIS A 23 -2.75 8.08 4.21
CA HIS A 23 -3.31 7.07 3.31
C HIS A 23 -4.56 6.39 3.86
N GLY A 24 -4.64 6.21 5.19
CA GLY A 24 -5.84 5.71 5.88
C GLY A 24 -7.05 6.66 5.74
N ASN A 25 -6.85 7.96 5.95
CA ASN A 25 -7.91 8.97 5.79
C ASN A 25 -8.37 9.07 4.34
N GLU A 26 -7.43 9.01 3.40
CA GLU A 26 -7.74 9.01 1.98
C GLU A 26 -8.56 7.79 1.60
N ARG A 27 -8.16 6.60 2.06
CA ARG A 27 -8.90 5.34 1.81
C ARG A 27 -10.31 5.40 2.39
N MET A 28 -10.46 5.90 3.62
CA MET A 28 -11.77 6.10 4.24
C MET A 28 -12.63 7.08 3.44
N SER A 29 -12.04 8.16 2.93
CA SER A 29 -12.75 9.14 2.10
C SER A 29 -13.20 8.53 0.76
N GLN A 30 -12.34 7.73 0.12
CA GLN A 30 -12.68 7.02 -1.11
C GLN A 30 -13.81 6.00 -0.89
N VAL A 31 -13.80 5.28 0.23
CA VAL A 31 -14.86 4.35 0.63
C VAL A 31 -16.17 5.09 0.92
N ALA A 32 -16.12 6.23 1.62
CA ALA A 32 -17.31 7.05 1.86
C ALA A 32 -17.90 7.56 0.54
N LEU A 33 -17.05 8.01 -0.38
CA LEU A 33 -17.46 8.45 -1.71
C LEU A 33 -18.09 7.31 -2.52
N SER A 34 -17.49 6.11 -2.51
CA SER A 34 -18.04 4.96 -3.23
C SER A 34 -19.40 4.54 -2.69
N GLN A 35 -19.60 4.54 -1.37
CA GLN A 35 -20.89 4.30 -0.74
C GLN A 35 -21.93 5.37 -1.08
N GLY A 36 -21.52 6.64 -1.11
CA GLY A 36 -22.37 7.75 -1.52
C GLY A 36 -22.85 7.59 -2.97
N LEU A 37 -21.93 7.27 -3.89
CA LEU A 37 -22.25 7.00 -5.30
C LEU A 37 -23.16 5.78 -5.47
N GLN A 38 -22.91 4.71 -4.71
CA GLN A 38 -23.76 3.53 -4.70
C GLN A 38 -25.19 3.87 -4.25
N THR A 39 -25.32 4.65 -3.18
CA THR A 39 -26.62 5.09 -2.67
C THR A 39 -27.36 5.95 -3.70
N ALA A 40 -26.68 6.94 -4.28
CA ALA A 40 -27.25 7.82 -5.30
C ALA A 40 -27.70 7.04 -6.56
N GLY A 41 -26.89 6.10 -7.03
CA GLY A 41 -27.25 5.27 -8.19
C GLY A 41 -28.40 4.30 -7.89
N SER A 42 -28.49 3.77 -6.67
CA SER A 42 -29.64 2.96 -6.25
C SER A 42 -30.94 3.78 -6.26
N ILE A 43 -30.92 5.01 -5.71
CA ILE A 43 -32.07 5.92 -5.75
C ILE A 43 -32.45 6.28 -7.19
N PHE A 44 -31.47 6.59 -8.04
CA PHE A 44 -31.71 6.94 -9.45
C PHE A 44 -32.35 5.79 -10.24
N THR A 45 -31.99 4.55 -9.92
CA THR A 45 -32.48 3.34 -10.60
C THR A 45 -33.72 2.73 -9.93
N GLN A 46 -34.18 3.26 -8.78
CA GLN A 46 -35.19 2.61 -7.92
C GLN A 46 -36.50 2.25 -8.64
N ASN A 47 -36.92 3.08 -9.61
CA ASN A 47 -38.16 2.88 -10.37
C ASN A 47 -38.00 1.89 -11.54
N LYS A 48 -36.80 1.32 -11.73
CA LYS A 48 -36.47 0.36 -12.80
C LYS A 48 -35.86 -0.89 -12.17
N PRO A 49 -36.68 -1.88 -11.75
CA PRO A 49 -36.21 -3.02 -10.96
C PRO A 49 -35.02 -3.77 -11.58
N GLN A 50 -35.05 -4.00 -12.89
CA GLN A 50 -33.94 -4.64 -13.62
C GLN A 50 -32.66 -3.80 -13.59
N ALA A 51 -32.77 -2.48 -13.78
CA ALA A 51 -31.62 -1.58 -13.74
C ALA A 51 -31.05 -1.43 -12.33
N ASN A 52 -31.90 -1.39 -11.31
CA ASN A 52 -31.48 -1.34 -9.91
C ASN A 52 -30.73 -2.62 -9.50
N ALA A 53 -31.24 -3.79 -9.91
CA ALA A 53 -30.60 -5.07 -9.66
C ALA A 53 -29.23 -5.17 -10.35
N ILE A 54 -29.10 -4.73 -11.61
CA ILE A 54 -27.81 -4.70 -12.32
C ILE A 54 -26.84 -3.71 -11.64
N PHE A 55 -27.32 -2.53 -11.27
CA PHE A 55 -26.48 -1.51 -10.66
C PHE A 55 -25.90 -1.98 -9.32
N ASN A 56 -26.75 -2.50 -8.43
CA ASN A 56 -26.34 -2.90 -7.09
C ASN A 56 -25.47 -4.16 -7.07
N ASN A 57 -25.72 -5.13 -7.94
CA ASN A 57 -24.99 -6.40 -7.94
C ASN A 57 -23.72 -6.38 -8.81
N VAL A 58 -23.63 -5.49 -9.80
CA VAL A 58 -22.52 -5.48 -10.76
C VAL A 58 -21.74 -4.18 -10.68
N PHE A 59 -22.38 -3.03 -10.91
CA PHE A 59 -21.67 -1.75 -11.00
C PHE A 59 -21.09 -1.28 -9.67
N GLY A 60 -21.84 -1.37 -8.56
CA GLY A 60 -21.36 -0.95 -7.24
C GLY A 60 -20.08 -1.68 -6.80
N PRO A 61 -20.07 -3.02 -6.79
CA PRO A 61 -18.87 -3.80 -6.47
C PRO A 61 -17.72 -3.57 -7.46
N ALA A 62 -18.00 -3.54 -8.77
CA ALA A 62 -16.96 -3.35 -9.79
C ALA A 62 -16.29 -1.97 -9.69
N ALA A 63 -17.06 -0.91 -9.45
CA ALA A 63 -16.53 0.44 -9.24
C ALA A 63 -15.65 0.52 -7.99
N SER A 64 -16.07 -0.13 -6.90
CA SER A 64 -15.29 -0.19 -5.66
C SER A 64 -13.95 -0.88 -5.87
N VAL A 65 -13.93 -2.03 -6.55
CA VAL A 65 -12.71 -2.76 -6.90
C VAL A 65 -11.82 -1.94 -7.83
N GLY A 66 -12.40 -1.33 -8.88
CA GLY A 66 -11.66 -0.58 -9.91
C GLY A 66 -11.05 0.73 -9.42
N VAL A 67 -11.59 1.35 -8.37
CA VAL A 67 -11.05 2.60 -7.80
C VAL A 67 -10.18 2.33 -6.58
N LEU A 68 -10.62 1.48 -5.65
CA LEU A 68 -9.93 1.30 -4.37
C LEU A 68 -8.64 0.50 -4.51
N LEU A 69 -8.60 -0.56 -5.34
CA LEU A 69 -7.40 -1.40 -5.47
C LEU A 69 -6.23 -0.67 -6.14
N PRO A 70 -6.39 0.05 -7.27
CA PRO A 70 -5.29 0.78 -7.87
C PRO A 70 -4.77 1.91 -6.98
N ASN A 71 -5.66 2.60 -6.27
CA ASN A 71 -5.25 3.64 -5.31
C ASN A 71 -4.49 3.04 -4.13
N SER A 72 -4.92 1.87 -3.63
CA SER A 72 -4.15 1.15 -2.61
C SER A 72 -2.73 0.85 -3.05
N ARG A 73 -2.49 0.41 -4.30
CA ARG A 73 -1.13 0.15 -4.79
C ARG A 73 -0.28 1.41 -4.91
N LYS A 74 -0.86 2.52 -5.37
CA LYS A 74 -0.16 3.82 -5.42
C LYS A 74 0.32 4.25 -4.03
N GLN A 75 -0.53 4.09 -3.02
CA GLN A 75 -0.19 4.39 -1.62
C GLN A 75 0.96 3.52 -1.12
N GLU A 76 1.02 2.24 -1.51
CA GLU A 76 2.15 1.37 -1.17
C GLU A 76 3.46 1.82 -1.85
N TYR A 77 3.44 2.21 -3.13
CA TYR A 77 4.64 2.71 -3.82
C TYR A 77 5.15 4.03 -3.23
N GLU A 78 4.25 4.92 -2.83
CA GLU A 78 4.61 6.15 -2.12
C GLU A 78 5.21 5.84 -0.74
N ALA A 79 4.59 4.91 0.00
CA ALA A 79 5.08 4.44 1.28
C ALA A 79 6.47 3.77 1.18
N ASP A 80 6.71 2.96 0.15
CA ASP A 80 8.03 2.40 -0.14
C ASP A 80 9.05 3.51 -0.42
N LYS A 81 8.70 4.46 -1.30
CA LYS A 81 9.63 5.52 -1.72
C LYS A 81 10.07 6.40 -0.55
N LEU A 82 9.10 6.99 0.17
CA LEU A 82 9.42 7.91 1.27
C LEU A 82 9.94 7.13 2.49
N GLY A 83 9.46 5.90 2.70
CA GLY A 83 9.97 5.02 3.75
C GLY A 83 11.46 4.76 3.60
N LEU A 84 11.94 4.47 2.39
CA LEU A 84 13.38 4.32 2.10
C LEU A 84 14.17 5.60 2.44
N ILE A 85 13.62 6.76 2.09
CA ILE A 85 14.24 8.07 2.41
C ILE A 85 14.31 8.27 3.92
N PHE A 86 13.23 7.97 4.67
CA PHE A 86 13.23 8.08 6.13
C PHE A 86 14.19 7.08 6.79
N THR A 87 14.24 5.84 6.30
CA THR A 87 15.23 4.86 6.74
C THR A 87 16.65 5.38 6.55
N ALA A 88 16.94 5.96 5.39
CA ALA A 88 18.25 6.53 5.07
C ALA A 88 18.59 7.77 5.92
N MET A 89 17.64 8.69 6.10
CA MET A 89 17.78 9.88 6.94
C MET A 89 17.98 9.52 8.42
N ALA A 90 17.37 8.44 8.89
CA ALA A 90 17.59 7.87 10.21
C ALA A 90 18.94 7.15 10.34
N GLY A 91 19.73 7.08 9.26
CA GLY A 91 21.07 6.50 9.25
C GLY A 91 21.10 4.97 9.25
N TYR A 92 19.98 4.32 8.92
CA TYR A 92 19.92 2.89 8.62
C TYR A 92 20.07 2.64 7.12
N ASN A 93 20.69 1.52 6.74
CA ASN A 93 20.93 1.20 5.33
C ASN A 93 19.60 0.90 4.60
N PRO A 94 19.12 1.76 3.67
CA PRO A 94 17.86 1.52 2.96
C PRO A 94 17.93 0.33 2.00
N GLN A 95 19.14 -0.14 1.61
CA GLN A 95 19.29 -1.29 0.71
C GLN A 95 18.76 -2.60 1.31
N GLU A 96 18.62 -2.68 2.64
CA GLU A 96 18.03 -3.84 3.33
C GLU A 96 16.54 -4.04 2.96
N ALA A 97 15.88 -3.04 2.37
CA ALA A 97 14.49 -3.17 1.92
C ALA A 97 14.30 -4.28 0.87
N VAL A 98 15.26 -4.44 -0.05
CA VAL A 98 15.17 -5.47 -1.11
C VAL A 98 15.15 -6.88 -0.52
N PRO A 99 16.17 -7.32 0.25
CA PRO A 99 16.15 -8.66 0.83
C PRO A 99 15.03 -8.83 1.87
N PHE A 100 14.59 -7.75 2.53
CA PHE A 100 13.39 -7.79 3.38
C PHE A 100 12.12 -8.18 2.60
N TRP A 101 11.83 -7.48 1.50
CA TRP A 101 10.64 -7.73 0.70
C TRP A 101 10.71 -9.04 -0.08
N GLU A 102 11.90 -9.48 -0.51
CA GLU A 102 12.12 -10.82 -1.08
C GLU A 102 11.77 -11.92 -0.06
N ARG A 103 12.22 -11.77 1.21
CA ARG A 103 11.84 -12.69 2.29
C ARG A 103 10.33 -12.65 2.57
N MET A 104 9.71 -11.46 2.52
CA MET A 104 8.28 -11.30 2.73
C MET A 104 7.47 -12.01 1.62
N ALA A 105 7.83 -11.80 0.35
CA ALA A 105 7.19 -12.45 -0.80
C ALA A 105 7.28 -13.98 -0.70
N ALA A 106 8.46 -14.51 -0.35
CA ALA A 106 8.65 -15.95 -0.14
C ALA A 106 7.76 -16.52 0.98
N ALA A 107 7.50 -15.75 2.04
CA ALA A 107 6.62 -16.16 3.13
C ALA A 107 5.12 -16.08 2.79
N GLY A 108 4.74 -15.33 1.75
CA GLY A 108 3.36 -15.18 1.30
C GLY A 108 2.76 -16.43 0.64
N GLY A 109 3.59 -17.37 0.17
CA GLY A 109 3.14 -18.61 -0.49
C GLY A 109 2.65 -19.73 0.45
N GLY A 110 2.67 -19.53 1.78
CA GLY A 110 2.22 -20.52 2.75
C GLY A 110 0.73 -20.40 3.12
N ASN A 111 0.18 -21.43 3.80
CA ASN A 111 -1.23 -21.48 4.24
C ASN A 111 -1.68 -20.34 5.17
N LYS A 112 -0.75 -19.56 5.72
CA LYS A 112 -1.03 -18.41 6.58
C LYS A 112 -0.02 -17.30 6.28
N PRO A 113 -0.29 -16.42 5.30
CA PRO A 113 0.62 -15.34 4.98
C PRO A 113 0.81 -14.42 6.21
N PRO A 114 1.97 -13.76 6.35
CA PRO A 114 2.19 -12.74 7.37
C PRO A 114 1.09 -11.67 7.35
N THR A 115 0.64 -11.22 8.53
CA THR A 115 -0.40 -10.18 8.64
C THR A 115 -0.06 -8.92 7.84
N MET A 116 1.22 -8.54 7.76
CA MET A 116 1.67 -7.43 6.93
C MET A 116 1.35 -7.61 5.44
N LEU A 117 1.40 -8.83 4.89
CA LEU A 117 1.03 -9.07 3.49
C LEU A 117 -0.47 -9.01 3.25
N SER A 118 -1.28 -9.21 4.29
CA SER A 118 -2.74 -9.07 4.20
C SER A 118 -3.16 -7.60 4.03
N SER A 119 -2.43 -6.66 4.63
CA SER A 119 -2.71 -5.22 4.51
C SER A 119 -1.82 -4.49 3.49
N HIS A 120 -0.58 -4.97 3.31
CA HIS A 120 0.44 -4.44 2.40
C HIS A 120 0.90 -5.56 1.46
N PRO A 121 0.12 -5.90 0.43
CA PRO A 121 0.52 -6.91 -0.53
C PRO A 121 1.86 -6.53 -1.16
N ALA A 122 2.78 -7.50 -1.18
CA ALA A 122 4.03 -7.41 -1.91
C ALA A 122 3.83 -8.07 -3.28
N ASP A 123 4.12 -7.34 -4.36
CA ASP A 123 4.22 -7.88 -5.71
C ASP A 123 5.64 -7.69 -6.24
N GLU A 124 5.97 -8.39 -7.32
CA GLU A 124 7.28 -8.27 -7.99
C GLU A 124 7.53 -6.82 -8.45
N ASP A 125 6.46 -6.09 -8.80
CA ASP A 125 6.51 -4.69 -9.20
C ASP A 125 7.02 -3.81 -8.05
N ARG A 126 6.59 -4.02 -6.80
CA ARG A 126 7.08 -3.27 -5.63
C ARG A 126 8.58 -3.44 -5.45
N ILE A 127 9.11 -4.65 -5.55
CA ILE A 127 10.55 -4.90 -5.43
C ILE A 127 11.30 -4.19 -6.57
N ALA A 128 10.77 -4.22 -7.79
CA ALA A 128 11.34 -3.49 -8.92
C ALA A 128 11.32 -1.96 -8.71
N GLN A 129 10.24 -1.41 -8.15
CA GLN A 129 10.11 0.01 -7.84
C GLN A 129 11.05 0.44 -6.72
N ILE A 130 11.15 -0.34 -5.64
CA ILE A 130 12.12 -0.13 -4.55
C ILE A 130 13.54 -0.01 -5.11
N LYS A 131 13.94 -0.94 -6.00
CA LYS A 131 15.26 -0.88 -6.66
C LYS A 131 15.48 0.42 -7.45
N LYS A 132 14.43 1.00 -8.04
CA LYS A 132 14.48 2.31 -8.73
C LYS A 132 14.54 3.49 -7.77
N TYR A 133 13.96 3.39 -6.58
CA TYR A 133 13.97 4.45 -5.57
C TYR A 133 15.25 4.49 -4.75
N LEU A 134 15.95 3.36 -4.62
CA LEU A 134 17.19 3.25 -3.84
C LEU A 134 18.26 4.32 -4.15
N PRO A 135 18.56 4.65 -5.42
CA PRO A 135 19.53 5.70 -5.73
C PRO A 135 19.20 7.04 -5.08
N GLU A 136 17.93 7.44 -5.05
CA GLU A 136 17.47 8.67 -4.40
C GLU A 136 17.61 8.57 -2.88
N ALA A 137 17.11 7.50 -2.27
CA ALA A 137 17.21 7.28 -0.82
C ALA A 137 18.67 7.27 -0.33
N LEU A 138 19.58 6.67 -1.10
CA LEU A 138 21.00 6.60 -0.78
C LEU A 138 21.68 7.97 -0.71
N THR A 139 21.15 9.00 -1.38
CA THR A 139 21.67 10.38 -1.26
C THR A 139 21.48 10.97 0.14
N TYR A 140 20.49 10.47 0.89
CA TYR A 140 20.19 10.88 2.26
C TYR A 140 20.90 10.00 3.31
N TYR A 141 21.47 8.87 2.88
CA TYR A 141 22.02 7.88 3.79
C TYR A 141 23.33 8.37 4.42
N LYS A 142 23.30 8.54 5.74
CA LYS A 142 24.49 8.83 6.56
C LYS A 142 24.53 7.82 7.71
N PRO A 143 25.40 6.79 7.68
CA PRO A 143 25.41 5.77 8.70
C PRO A 143 25.66 6.39 10.08
N ILE A 144 24.85 6.01 11.07
CA ILE A 144 25.12 6.35 12.46
C ILE A 144 26.44 5.66 12.84
N ARG A 145 27.47 6.44 13.19
CA ARG A 145 28.65 5.89 13.87
C ARG A 145 28.19 5.44 15.25
N LYS A 146 28.16 4.13 15.48
CA LYS A 146 28.05 3.55 16.82
C LYS A 146 29.37 3.73 17.55
#